data_AF-A0A967FLF4-F1
#
_entry.id   AF-A0A967FLF4-F1
#
_cell.length_a   1.000
_cell.length_b   1.000
_cell.length_c   1.000
_cell.angle_alpha   90.00
_cell.angle_beta   90.00
_cell.angle_gamma   90.00
#
_symmetry.space_group_name_H-M   'P 1'
#
loop_
_entity.id
_entity.type
_entity.pdbx_description
1 polymer ?
#
loop_
_entity_poly.entity_id
_entity_poly.type
_entity_poly.pdbx_seq_one_letter_code
_entity_poly.pdbx_strand_id
1 'polypeptide(L)'
;AVNDASIDPFKLSLENMAQAQELGTTLLRFTKVVGFEIKNKKIQTTRLRDVVTGEEISIEADQVVNATGAWAGEVAALAGV
;
A
#
# COMPACT_ATOMS: atom_id res chain seq x y z
N ALA A 1 -7.03 25.04 -30.79
CA ALA A 1 -6.15 24.06 -30.14
C ALA A 1 -6.29 24.23 -28.63
N VAL A 2 -6.44 23.15 -27.88
CA VAL A 2 -6.41 23.19 -26.41
C VAL A 2 -4.96 23.01 -25.98
N ASN A 3 -4.49 23.80 -25.02
CA ASN A 3 -3.14 23.62 -24.47
C ASN A 3 -3.14 22.35 -23.61
N ASP A 4 -2.43 21.34 -24.09
CA ASP A 4 -2.25 20.06 -23.40
C ASP A 4 -0.86 20.00 -22.75
N ALA A 5 -0.67 19.06 -21.84
CA ALA A 5 0.60 18.83 -21.17
C ALA A 5 0.93 17.33 -21.11
N SER A 6 2.21 17.00 -21.06
CA SER A 6 2.70 15.66 -20.79
C SER A 6 3.34 15.60 -19.41
N ILE A 7 3.27 14.42 -18.79
CA ILE A 7 3.97 14.13 -17.54
C ILE A 7 4.73 12.82 -17.66
N ASP A 8 5.76 12.65 -16.84
CA ASP A 8 6.30 11.34 -16.54
C ASP A 8 5.57 10.78 -15.30
N PRO A 9 4.69 9.77 -15.46
CA PRO A 9 3.88 9.27 -14.35
C PRO A 9 4.71 8.51 -13.31
N PHE A 10 5.84 7.90 -13.70
CA PHE A 10 6.70 7.18 -12.77
C PHE A 10 7.46 8.17 -11.90
N LYS A 11 8.03 9.20 -12.52
CA LYS A 11 8.70 10.28 -11.79
C LYS A 11 7.75 10.98 -10.82
N LEU A 12 6.54 11.34 -11.28
CA LEU A 12 5.53 11.98 -10.44
C LEU A 12 5.21 11.13 -9.18
N SER A 13 5.02 9.82 -9.37
CA SER A 13 4.71 8.91 -8.26
C SER A 13 5.86 8.83 -7.23
N LEU A 14 7.10 8.82 -7.72
CA LEU A 14 8.29 8.80 -6.87
C LEU A 14 8.49 10.13 -6.12
N GLU A 15 8.24 11.27 -6.77
CA GLU A 15 8.34 12.59 -6.15
C GLU A 15 7.29 12.80 -5.06
N ASN A 16 6.05 12.35 -5.28
CA ASN A 16 5.01 12.35 -4.25
C ASN A 16 5.43 11.52 -3.02
N MET A 17 6.01 10.33 -3.25
CA MET A 17 6.48 9.48 -2.17
C MET A 17 7.69 10.08 -1.44
N ALA A 18 8.64 10.68 -2.17
CA ALA A 18 9.79 11.35 -1.59
C ALA A 18 9.35 12.48 -0.64
N GLN A 19 8.42 13.33 -1.06
CA GLN A 19 7.86 14.37 -0.21
C GLN A 19 7.14 13.78 1.02
N ALA A 20 6.38 12.69 0.86
CA ALA A 20 5.72 12.03 2.00
C ALA A 20 6.75 11.50 3.02
N GLN A 21 7.89 10.99 2.56
CA GLN A 21 9.00 10.58 3.43
C GLN A 21 9.65 11.78 4.14
N GLU A 22 9.83 12.92 3.47
CA GLU A 22 10.31 14.17 4.09
C GLU A 22 9.38 14.65 5.22
N LEU A 23 8.08 14.35 5.11
CA LEU A 23 7.07 14.62 6.14
C LEU A 23 6.98 13.53 7.23
N GLY A 24 7.84 12.51 7.19
CA GLY A 24 7.95 11.48 8.22
C GLY A 24 7.22 10.16 7.92
N THR A 25 6.78 9.93 6.68
CA THR A 25 6.15 8.65 6.29
C THR A 25 7.18 7.52 6.20
N THR A 26 6.80 6.33 6.66
CA THR A 26 7.55 5.09 6.41
C THR A 26 7.10 4.44 5.10
N LEU A 27 8.04 4.23 4.17
CA LEU A 27 7.82 3.48 2.93
C LEU A 27 8.46 2.09 3.04
N LEU A 28 7.64 1.05 2.89
CA LEU A 28 8.09 -0.34 2.76
C LEU A 28 7.95 -0.79 1.30
N ARG A 29 9.07 -1.03 0.62
CA ARG A 29 9.11 -1.57 -0.76
C ARG A 29 9.39 -3.05 -0.71
N PHE A 30 8.98 -3.76 -1.77
CA PHE A 30 9.10 -5.22 -1.84
C PHE A 30 8.41 -5.93 -0.67
N THR A 31 7.36 -5.31 -0.14
CA THR A 31 6.61 -5.81 1.01
C THR A 31 5.18 -6.07 0.56
N LYS A 32 4.79 -7.35 0.56
CA LYS A 32 3.47 -7.79 0.10
C LYS A 32 2.53 -7.96 1.28
N VAL A 33 1.30 -7.44 1.16
CA VAL A 33 0.21 -7.82 2.08
C VAL A 33 -0.17 -9.27 1.82
N VAL A 34 -0.11 -10.11 2.86
CA VAL A 34 -0.41 -11.55 2.78
C VAL A 34 -1.64 -11.96 3.58
N GLY A 35 -2.21 -11.05 4.37
CA GLY A 35 -3.49 -11.28 5.03
C GLY A 35 -3.81 -10.22 6.09
N PHE A 36 -4.97 -10.36 6.71
CA PHE A 36 -5.44 -9.48 7.78
C PHE A 36 -5.92 -10.29 8.98
N GLU A 37 -5.83 -9.69 10.17
CA GLU A 37 -6.55 -10.12 11.36
C GLU A 37 -7.74 -9.19 11.56
N ILE A 38 -8.94 -9.76 11.49
CA ILE A 38 -10.20 -9.00 11.49
C ILE A 38 -11.01 -9.38 12.72
N LYS A 39 -11.42 -8.35 13.48
CA LYS A 39 -12.27 -8.50 14.66
C LYS A 39 -13.41 -7.49 14.58
N ASN A 40 -14.65 -7.94 14.80
CA ASN A 40 -15.84 -7.10 14.77
C ASN A 40 -15.95 -6.25 13.49
N LYS A 41 -15.65 -6.84 12.33
CA LYS A 41 -15.64 -6.18 11.01
C LYS A 41 -14.60 -5.04 10.86
N LYS A 42 -13.60 -4.96 11.74
CA LYS A 42 -12.47 -4.02 11.65
C LYS A 42 -11.16 -4.81 11.52
N ILE A 43 -10.33 -4.44 10.55
CA ILE A 43 -8.94 -4.90 10.45
C ILE A 43 -8.18 -4.34 11.67
N GLN A 44 -7.62 -5.22 12.49
CA GLN A 44 -6.76 -4.85 13.62
C GLN A 44 -5.29 -4.85 13.18
N THR A 45 -4.90 -5.92 12.47
CA THR A 45 -3.51 -6.16 12.08
C THR A 45 -3.44 -6.50 10.60
N THR A 46 -2.49 -5.91 9.89
CA THR A 46 -2.10 -6.29 8.53
C THR A 46 -0.85 -7.13 8.58
N ARG A 47 -0.89 -8.33 7.99
CA ARG A 47 0.26 -9.23 7.86
C ARG A 47 0.95 -8.98 6.53
N LEU A 48 2.25 -8.77 6.61
CA LEU A 48 3.12 -8.42 5.51
C LEU A 48 4.23 -9.46 5.36
N ARG A 49 4.73 -9.60 4.14
CA ARG A 49 5.93 -10.39 3.86
C ARG A 49 6.90 -9.59 3.00
N ASP A 50 8.14 -9.46 3.45
CA ASP A 50 9.23 -9.00 2.59
C ASP A 50 9.51 -10.09 1.55
N VAL A 51 9.38 -9.75 0.26
CA VAL A 51 9.51 -10.75 -0.82
C VAL A 51 10.97 -11.04 -1.20
N VAL A 52 11.91 -10.24 -0.71
CA VAL A 52 13.34 -10.44 -0.90
C VAL A 52 13.89 -11.38 0.17
N THR A 53 13.53 -11.16 1.44
CA THR A 53 14.06 -11.94 2.58
C THR A 53 13.15 -13.07 3.02
N GLY A 54 11.84 -12.97 2.75
CA GLY A 54 10.81 -13.89 3.24
C GLY A 54 10.33 -13.58 4.67
N GLU A 55 10.86 -12.56 5.34
CA GLU A 55 10.47 -12.17 6.69
C GLU A 55 9.01 -11.71 6.76
N GLU A 56 8.31 -12.09 7.84
CA GLU A 56 6.93 -11.66 8.10
C GLU A 56 6.87 -10.55 9.13
N ILE A 57 6.06 -9.53 8.84
CA ILE A 57 5.90 -8.33 9.65
C ILE A 57 4.40 -8.11 9.90
N SER A 58 4.05 -7.69 11.10
CA SER A 58 2.67 -7.30 11.45
C SER A 58 2.60 -5.81 11.77
N ILE A 59 1.61 -5.13 11.21
CA ILE A 59 1.36 -3.71 11.45
C ILE A 59 -0.07 -3.51 11.91
N GLU A 60 -0.25 -2.83 13.04
CA GLU A 60 -1.54 -2.30 13.49
C GLU A 60 -1.72 -0.88 12.96
N ALA A 61 -2.93 -0.55 12.52
CA ALA A 61 -3.27 0.78 12.01
C ALA A 61 -4.73 1.12 12.31
N ASP A 62 -5.00 2.41 12.56
CA ASP A 62 -6.36 2.89 12.77
C ASP A 62 -7.22 2.82 11.51
N GLN A 63 -6.58 3.00 10.35
CA GLN A 63 -7.20 3.00 9.03
C GLN A 63 -6.32 2.22 8.05
N VAL A 64 -6.95 1.47 7.16
CA VAL A 64 -6.29 0.72 6.09
C VAL A 64 -6.95 1.11 4.77
N VAL A 65 -6.15 1.57 3.80
CA VAL A 65 -6.62 1.98 2.48
C VAL A 65 -6.09 0.99 1.43
N ASN A 66 -6.99 0.36 0.69
CA ASN A 66 -6.62 -0.49 -0.45
C ASN A 66 -6.46 0.37 -1.71
N ALA A 67 -5.22 0.79 -2.00
CA ALA A 67 -4.86 1.56 -3.19
C ALA A 67 -4.05 0.72 -4.20
N THR A 68 -4.37 -0.57 -4.35
CA THR A 68 -3.56 -1.52 -5.13
C THR A 68 -3.93 -1.64 -6.61
N GLY A 69 -4.68 -0.68 -7.16
CA GLY A 69 -4.99 -0.64 -8.60
C GLY A 69 -5.69 -1.90 -9.11
N ALA A 70 -5.16 -2.53 -10.16
CA ALA A 70 -5.72 -3.74 -10.75
C ALA A 70 -5.80 -4.93 -9.77
N TRP A 71 -5.00 -4.93 -8.70
CA TRP A 71 -4.98 -5.98 -7.67
C TRP A 71 -5.95 -5.72 -6.52
N ALA A 72 -6.77 -4.67 -6.60
CA ALA A 72 -7.69 -4.30 -5.53
C ALA A 72 -8.61 -5.46 -5.10
N GLY A 73 -9.11 -6.26 -6.05
CA GLY A 73 -9.93 -7.44 -5.77
C GLY A 73 -9.17 -8.55 -5.05
N GLU A 74 -7.91 -8.79 -5.40
CA GLU A 74 -7.08 -9.80 -4.73
C GLU A 74 -6.82 -9.43 -3.27
N VAL A 75 -6.53 -8.14 -3.01
CA VAL A 75 -6.31 -7.65 -1.65
C VAL A 75 -7.61 -7.59 -0.85
N ALA A 76 -8.74 -7.23 -1.48
CA ALA A 76 -10.05 -7.27 -0.85
C ALA A 76 -10.45 -8.69 -0.43
N ALA A 77 -10.17 -9.69 -1.29
CA ALA A 77 -10.41 -11.09 -0.98
C ALA A 77 -9.64 -11.59 0.25
N LEU A 78 -8.42 -11.06 0.51
CA LEU A 78 -7.67 -11.35 1.75
C LEU A 78 -8.40 -10.86 3.02
N ALA A 79 -9.26 -9.85 2.88
CA ALA A 79 -10.12 -9.35 3.95
C ALA A 79 -11.52 -10.00 3.96
N GLY A 80 -11.79 -10.94 3.04
CA GLY A 80 -13.10 -11.59 2.89
C GLY A 80 -14.18 -10.71 2.27
N VAL A 81 -13.79 -9.69 1.49
CA VAL A 81 -14.68 -8.78 0.76
C VAL A 81 -14.67 -9.13 -0.74
#